data_AF-R4KBQ3-F1
#
_entry.id   AF-R4KBQ3-F1
#
_cell.length_a   1.000
_cell.length_b   1.000
_cell.length_c   1.000
_cell.angle_alpha   90.00
_cell.angle_beta   90.00
_cell.angle_gamma   90.00
#
_symmetry.space_group_name_H-M   'P 1'
#
loop_
_entity.id
_entity.type
_entity.pdbx_description
1 polymer ?
#
loop_
_entity_poly.entity_id
_entity_poly.type
_entity_poly.pdbx_seq_one_letter_code
_entity_poly.pdbx_strand_id
1 'polypeptide(L)' 'MAKKFLPGLKYVFTKKNFIKRFGKEEYRKSKTWVNKANGNNVKVTGICSGDVRGFLVIPEWCKCIGKE' A
#
# COMPACT_ATOMS: atom_id res chain seq x y z
N MET A 1 -2.28 -17.07 1.67
CA MET A 1 -2.07 -16.42 2.99
C MET A 1 -2.15 -14.92 2.81
N ALA A 2 -3.06 -14.23 3.49
CA ALA A 2 -3.16 -12.77 3.39
C ALA A 2 -1.91 -12.12 3.99
N LYS A 3 -1.28 -11.19 3.27
CA LYS A 3 -0.17 -10.40 3.82
C LYS A 3 -0.70 -9.54 4.97
N LYS A 4 0.06 -9.46 6.07
CA LYS A 4 -0.23 -8.59 7.22
C LYS A 4 0.91 -7.58 7.39
N PHE A 5 0.58 -6.40 7.89
CA PHE A 5 1.60 -5.51 8.42
C PHE A 5 2.13 -6.08 9.73
N LEU A 6 3.45 -6.05 9.89
CA LEU A 6 4.13 -6.54 11.08
C LEU A 6 4.71 -5.35 11.85
N PRO A 7 4.66 -5.38 13.19
CA PRO A 7 5.24 -4.34 14.01
C PRO A 7 6.76 -4.26 13.79
N GLY A 8 7.31 -3.04 13.79
CA GLY A 8 8.74 -2.78 13.62
C GLY A 8 9.26 -2.89 12.17
N LEU A 9 8.38 -3.10 11.18
CA LEU A 9 8.73 -3.08 9.76
C LEU A 9 8.25 -1.80 9.07
N LYS A 10 9.06 -1.29 8.14
CA LYS A 10 8.73 -0.17 7.27
C LYS A 10 8.18 -0.67 5.93
N TYR A 11 7.14 -0.01 5.46
CA TYR A 11 6.47 -0.36 4.21
C TYR A 11 6.30 0.86 3.31
N VAL A 12 6.31 0.62 2.00
CA VAL A 12 6.01 1.63 0.97
C VAL A 12 4.86 1.13 0.12
N PHE A 13 3.90 2.02 -0.19
CA PHE A 13 2.84 1.69 -1.12
C PHE A 13 3.36 1.64 -2.55
N THR A 14 2.96 0.61 -3.31
CA THR A 14 3.39 0.46 -4.70
C THR A 14 2.19 0.31 -5.63
N LYS A 15 2.10 1.17 -6.64
CA LYS A 15 1.08 1.06 -7.69
C LYS A 15 1.16 -0.26 -8.44
N LYS A 16 2.36 -0.85 -8.54
CA LYS A 16 2.58 -2.16 -9.17
C LYS A 16 1.76 -3.26 -8.49
N ASN A 17 1.78 -3.31 -7.15
CA ASN A 17 1.01 -4.32 -6.41
C ASN A 17 -0.50 -4.03 -6.46
N PHE A 18 -0.89 -2.75 -6.44
CA PHE A 18 -2.29 -2.35 -6.62
C PHE A 18 -2.84 -2.82 -7.99
N ILE A 19 -2.12 -2.51 -9.08
CA ILE A 19 -2.49 -2.93 -10.43
C ILE A 19 -2.49 -4.46 -10.56
N LYS A 20 -1.55 -5.16 -9.91
CA LYS A 20 -1.52 -6.62 -9.91
C LYS A 20 -2.77 -7.23 -9.23
N ARG A 21 -3.32 -6.56 -8.22
CA ARG A 21 -4.48 -7.06 -7.46
C ARG A 21 -5.82 -6.77 -8.13
N PHE A 22 -5.99 -5.57 -8.69
CA PHE A 22 -7.26 -5.09 -9.24
C PHE A 22 -7.29 -4.92 -10.77
N GLY A 23 -6.14 -5.02 -11.42
CA GLY A 23 -6.02 -4.78 -12.86
C GLY A 23 -5.89 -3.31 -13.23
N LYS A 24 -5.77 -3.07 -14.54
CA LYS A 24 -5.55 -1.72 -15.12
C LYS A 24 -6.81 -0.86 -15.12
N GLU A 25 -8.00 -1.45 -15.21
CA GLU A 25 -9.27 -0.71 -15.21
C GLU A 25 -9.50 0.02 -13.89
N GLU A 26 -9.39 -0.71 -12.78
CA GLU A 26 -9.53 -0.10 -11.45
C GLU A 26 -8.45 0.93 -11.17
N TYR A 27 -7.22 0.69 -11.63
CA TYR A 27 -6.17 1.72 -11.58
C TYR A 27 -6.54 2.97 -12.38
N ARG A 28 -7.20 2.87 -13.53
CA ARG A 28 -7.63 4.05 -14.29
C ARG A 28 -8.64 4.89 -13.51
N LYS A 29 -9.61 4.26 -12.85
CA LYS A 29 -10.60 4.94 -11.99
C LYS A 29 -9.94 5.58 -10.77
N SER A 30 -8.96 4.88 -10.19
CA SER A 30 -8.23 5.29 -8.98
C SER A 30 -6.91 6.04 -9.24
N LYS A 31 -6.66 6.46 -10.49
CA LYS A 31 -5.33 6.88 -10.96
C LYS A 31 -4.73 8.02 -10.14
N THR A 32 -5.56 8.98 -9.75
CA THR A 32 -5.12 10.19 -9.04
C THR A 32 -4.54 9.84 -7.67
N TRP A 33 -5.27 9.11 -6.83
CA TRP A 33 -4.77 8.77 -5.49
C TRP A 33 -3.69 7.70 -5.54
N VAL A 34 -3.78 6.70 -6.43
CA VAL A 34 -2.77 5.65 -6.55
C VAL A 34 -1.41 6.23 -6.93
N ASN A 35 -1.37 7.22 -7.84
CA ASN A 35 -0.12 7.88 -8.19
C ASN A 35 0.40 8.80 -7.08
N LYS A 36 -0.50 9.49 -6.34
CA LYS A 36 -0.11 10.28 -5.17
C LYS A 36 0.47 9.41 -4.05
N ALA A 37 -0.05 8.20 -3.85
CA ALA A 37 0.40 7.27 -2.82
C ALA A 37 1.67 6.49 -3.23
N ASN A 38 1.87 6.23 -4.53
CA ASN A 38 2.98 5.43 -5.03
C ASN A 38 4.36 5.93 -4.58
N GLY A 39 5.12 5.06 -3.91
CA GLY A 39 6.47 5.36 -3.44
C GLY A 39 6.53 6.02 -2.07
N ASN A 40 5.39 6.36 -1.45
CA ASN A 40 5.37 6.94 -0.11
C ASN A 40 5.35 5.86 0.97
N ASN A 41 5.90 6.23 2.13
CA ASN A 41 5.87 5.41 3.33
C ASN A 41 4.43 5.21 3.83
N VAL A 42 4.16 3.99 4.26
CA VAL A 42 2.89 3.60 4.87
C VAL A 42 3.02 3.76 6.37
N LYS A 43 2.14 4.57 6.95
CA LYS A 43 1.94 4.59 8.40
C LYS A 43 1.07 3.39 8.76
N VAL A 44 1.67 2.35 9.34
CA VAL A 44 0.90 1.17 9.77
C VAL A 44 -0.03 1.58 10.90
N THR A 45 -1.34 1.42 10.69
CA THR A 45 -2.39 1.72 11.69
C THR A 45 -2.93 0.45 12.34
N GLY A 46 -2.71 -0.71 11.72
CA GLY A 46 -3.07 -2.01 12.27
C GLY A 46 -2.51 -3.15 11.40
N ILE A 47 -2.75 -4.40 11.81
CA ILE A 47 -2.23 -5.57 11.10
C ILE A 47 -2.76 -5.74 9.66
N CYS A 48 -3.93 -5.16 9.38
CA CYS A 48 -4.63 -5.29 8.09
C CYS A 48 -4.72 -3.97 7.33
N SER A 49 -4.28 -2.85 7.91
CA SER A 49 -4.45 -1.52 7.33
C SER A 49 -3.30 -0.58 7.68
N GLY A 50 -3.07 0.35 6.77
CA GLY A 50 -2.16 1.47 6.95
C GLY A 50 -2.70 2.70 6.25
N ASP A 51 -2.05 3.82 6.49
CA ASP A 51 -2.36 5.10 5.88
C ASP A 51 -1.19 5.58 5.02
N VAL A 52 -1.51 6.13 3.85
CA VAL A 52 -0.58 6.92 3.05
C VAL A 52 -1.24 8.23 2.71
N ARG A 53 -0.84 9.31 3.40
CA ARG A 53 -1.33 10.68 3.14
C ARG A 53 -2.86 10.79 3.21
N GLY A 54 -3.50 10.10 4.16
CA GLY A 54 -4.96 10.08 4.31
C GLY A 54 -5.67 9.02 3.45
N PHE A 55 -4.94 8.20 2.68
CA PHE A 55 -5.50 7.08 1.93
C PHE A 55 -5.29 5.77 2.69
N LEU A 56 -6.40 5.08 2.95
CA LEU A 56 -6.38 3.73 3.53
C LEU A 56 -5.77 2.75 2.53
N VAL A 57 -4.75 2.02 2.97
CA VAL A 57 -4.07 0.97 2.19
C VAL A 57 -4.01 -0.34 2.95
N ILE A 58 -3.97 -1.45 2.22
CA ILE A 58 -3.81 -2.79 2.80
C ILE A 58 -2.42 -3.36 2.50
N PRO A 59 -1.93 -4.35 3.30
CA PRO A 59 -0.58 -4.89 3.18
C PRO A 59 -0.25 -5.46 1.80
N GLU A 60 -1.25 -6.00 1.09
CA GLU A 60 -1.07 -6.58 -0.24
C GLU A 60 -0.58 -5.55 -1.28
N TRP A 61 -0.94 -4.29 -1.13
CA TRP A 61 -0.56 -3.21 -2.05
C TRP A 61 0.83 -2.64 -1.73
N CYS A 62 1.40 -3.05 -0.59
CA CYS A 62 2.60 -2.48 -0.03
C CYS A 62 3.80 -3.42 -0.21
N LYS A 63 4.99 -2.84 -0.18
CA LYS A 63 6.27 -3.55 -0.19
C LYS A 63 6.98 -3.25 1.12
N CYS A 64 7.41 -4.29 1.84
CA CYS A 64 8.30 -4.14 2.98
C CYS A 64 9.68 -3.67 2.48
N ILE A 65 10.23 -2.62 3.08
CA ILE A 65 11.52 -2.03 2.71
C ILE A 65 12.59 -2.20 3.79
N GLY A 66 12.26 -2.78 4.94
CA GLY A 66 13.21 -3.04 6.01
C GLY A 66 12.59 -2.97 7.39
N LYS A 67 13.45 -3.04 8.40
CA LYS A 67 13.11 -2.74 9.80
C LYS A 67 13.23 -1.25 10.06
N GLU A 68 12.49 -0.76 11.05
CA GLU A 68 12.61 0.63 11.50
C GLU A 68 14.00 0.95 12.04
#